data_AF-A0A5E4I3D5-F1
#
_entry.id   AF-A0A5E4I3D5-F1
#
_cell.length_a   1.000
_cell.length_b   1.000
_cell.length_c   1.000
_cell.angle_alpha   90.00
_cell.angle_beta   90.00
_cell.angle_gamma   90.00
#
_symmetry.space_group_name_H-M   'P 1'
#
loop_
_entity.id
_entity.type
_entity.pdbx_description
1 polymer ?
#
loop_
_entity_poly.entity_id
_entity_poly.type
_entity_poly.pdbx_seq_one_letter_code
_entity_poly.pdbx_strand_id
1 'polypeptide(L)'
;MHMVATFPWFALNTASDILIFIATAIVFIQAKDKALFRHRLYLLIIGISFLATGPLSIAGYSPATSYISEISIAQTLFWYMLLTIIVSEIAGIKRLKYLFLLVLPATFLLSLNPKSVLLLDVLAELLGVLSFFTLFILGRHRLKYAGFFGLAGSLYAILLSVAIRDFASASNFIFVRNALIVIGLANLVKFSPRFEEFVNPPKIIWSALENKQTFLEALKPVCYLVIYISVLNIALLFAAISMHELGHFVVGSAMGCRGESVLWDSLHQTPYTSMKCPSTASVIALTLGGGVFIAPFGLIFLLLRRYPEKNLGWIIYGLGVTMSAFDLSEIIDVQFIFYVTILLGAAIISIGESLLINSYISYSGQIFKFAQPVKKPKKKEVQESEKPNPKEKPETIANRPNKEIA
;
A
#
# COMPACT_ATOMS: atom_id res chain seq x y z
N MET A 1 24.41 -29.78 -2.61
CA MET A 1 25.02 -28.56 -2.05
C MET A 1 23.94 -27.48 -1.80
N HIS A 2 22.84 -27.82 -1.10
CA HIS A 2 21.65 -26.96 -0.94
C HIS A 2 21.43 -26.41 0.48
N MET A 3 22.26 -26.77 1.46
CA MET A 3 22.06 -26.36 2.87
C MET A 3 22.57 -24.95 3.20
N VAL A 4 23.39 -24.32 2.34
CA VAL A 4 24.00 -23.01 2.67
C VAL A 4 23.06 -21.84 2.32
N ALA A 5 22.15 -22.02 1.35
CA ALA A 5 21.25 -20.97 0.89
C ALA A 5 20.03 -20.70 1.80
N THR A 6 19.73 -21.59 2.75
CA THR A 6 18.53 -21.48 3.61
C THR A 6 18.78 -20.63 4.85
N PHE A 7 20.01 -20.67 5.39
CA PHE A 7 20.38 -19.98 6.64
C PHE A 7 20.13 -18.44 6.63
N PRO A 8 20.47 -17.69 5.57
CA PRO A 8 20.25 -16.24 5.56
C PRO A 8 18.75 -15.88 5.46
N TRP A 9 17.95 -16.68 4.75
CA TRP A 9 16.50 -16.49 4.66
C TRP A 9 15.81 -16.64 6.02
N PHE A 10 16.21 -17.65 6.81
CA PHE A 10 15.70 -17.81 8.18
C PHE A 10 16.07 -16.64 9.08
N ALA A 11 17.30 -16.15 8.98
CA ALA A 11 17.76 -15.01 9.76
C ALA A 11 16.93 -13.75 9.45
N LEU A 12 16.56 -13.53 8.18
CA LEU A 12 15.75 -12.39 7.75
C LEU A 12 14.29 -12.48 8.22
N ASN A 13 13.62 -13.63 8.09
CA ASN A 13 12.24 -13.79 8.58
C ASN A 13 12.18 -13.68 10.10
N THR A 14 13.10 -14.35 10.80
CA THR A 14 13.20 -14.26 12.26
C THR A 14 13.50 -12.83 12.70
N ALA A 15 14.37 -12.10 11.98
CA ALA A 15 14.63 -10.69 12.25
C ALA A 15 13.39 -9.81 12.04
N SER A 16 12.57 -10.07 11.01
CA SER A 16 11.31 -9.34 10.82
C SER A 16 10.32 -9.59 11.96
N ASP A 17 10.19 -10.85 12.40
CA ASP A 17 9.30 -11.21 13.51
C ASP A 17 9.75 -10.58 14.83
N ILE A 18 11.07 -10.60 15.09
CA ILE A 18 11.69 -9.93 16.23
C ILE A 18 11.47 -8.42 16.17
N LEU A 19 11.61 -7.80 15.00
CA LEU A 19 11.37 -6.35 14.82
C LEU A 19 9.91 -5.98 15.09
N ILE A 20 8.95 -6.82 14.66
CA ILE A 20 7.52 -6.60 14.95
C ILE A 20 7.27 -6.70 16.46
N PHE A 21 7.82 -7.71 17.12
CA PHE A 21 7.72 -7.85 18.57
C PHE A 21 8.36 -6.69 19.31
N ILE A 22 9.57 -6.26 18.95
CA ILE A 22 10.24 -5.13 19.58
C ILE A 22 9.42 -3.85 19.37
N ALA A 23 8.93 -3.60 18.16
CA ALA A 23 8.11 -2.43 17.87
C ALA A 23 6.83 -2.40 18.71
N THR A 24 6.15 -3.54 18.86
CA THR A 24 4.92 -3.65 19.66
C THR A 24 5.18 -3.61 21.17
N ALA A 25 6.27 -4.22 21.65
CA ALA A 25 6.70 -4.20 23.04
C ALA A 25 7.13 -2.79 23.50
N ILE A 26 7.91 -2.07 22.68
CA ILE A 26 8.28 -0.66 22.97
C ILE A 26 7.03 0.19 23.22
N VAL A 27 5.95 -0.11 22.52
CA VAL A 27 4.72 0.69 22.52
C VAL A 27 3.81 0.32 23.66
N PHE A 28 3.87 -0.94 24.08
CA PHE A 28 3.31 -1.37 25.33
C PHE A 28 4.05 -0.76 26.54
N ILE A 29 5.38 -0.56 26.46
CA ILE A 29 6.20 -0.02 27.55
C ILE A 29 6.07 1.51 27.67
N GLN A 30 6.03 2.25 26.55
CA GLN A 30 5.97 3.72 26.54
C GLN A 30 4.62 4.33 26.97
N ALA A 31 3.73 3.50 27.52
CA ALA A 31 2.32 3.73 27.66
C ALA A 31 1.93 4.07 29.11
N LYS A 32 1.76 5.37 29.43
CA LYS A 32 1.28 5.81 30.76
C LYS A 32 -0.25 5.86 30.90
N ASP A 33 -0.98 5.84 29.80
CA ASP A 33 -2.42 6.09 29.78
C ASP A 33 -3.29 4.81 29.81
N LYS A 34 -4.23 4.72 30.76
CA LYS A 34 -5.14 3.57 30.96
C LYS A 34 -6.18 3.43 29.84
N ALA A 35 -6.60 4.53 29.19
CA ALA A 35 -7.62 4.47 28.14
C ALA A 35 -7.15 3.69 26.89
N LEU A 36 -5.84 3.70 26.65
CA LEU A 36 -5.20 3.03 25.51
C LEU A 36 -4.72 1.60 25.81
N PHE A 37 -4.91 1.11 27.03
CA PHE A 37 -4.39 -0.19 27.45
C PHE A 37 -4.91 -1.36 26.60
N ARG A 38 -6.20 -1.35 26.24
CA ARG A 38 -6.80 -2.41 25.39
C ARG A 38 -6.18 -2.49 23.99
N HIS A 39 -6.03 -1.34 23.32
CA HIS A 39 -5.42 -1.28 21.99
C HIS A 39 -3.95 -1.71 22.01
N ARG A 40 -3.23 -1.35 23.06
CA ARG A 40 -1.82 -1.73 23.27
C ARG A 40 -1.67 -3.20 23.59
N LEU A 41 -2.60 -3.78 24.36
CA LEU A 41 -2.64 -5.21 24.61
C LEU A 41 -2.88 -5.99 23.32
N TYR A 42 -3.77 -5.52 22.44
CA TYR A 42 -3.93 -6.13 21.11
C TYR A 42 -2.64 -6.03 20.29
N LEU A 43 -1.98 -4.87 20.25
CA LEU A 43 -0.70 -4.74 19.56
C LEU A 43 0.40 -5.61 20.16
N LEU A 44 0.43 -5.81 21.48
CA LEU A 44 1.38 -6.70 22.14
C LEU A 44 1.09 -8.17 21.86
N ILE A 45 -0.19 -8.58 21.88
CA ILE A 45 -0.62 -9.91 21.43
C ILE A 45 -0.14 -10.10 20.00
N ILE A 46 -0.27 -9.06 19.16
CA ILE A 46 0.31 -9.05 17.83
C ILE A 46 1.83 -9.22 17.86
N GLY A 47 2.57 -8.54 18.73
CA GLY A 47 4.01 -8.79 18.83
C GLY A 47 4.34 -10.25 19.13
N ILE A 48 3.66 -10.79 20.15
CA ILE A 48 3.94 -12.09 20.74
C ILE A 48 3.64 -13.22 19.75
N SER A 49 2.53 -13.14 19.00
CA SER A 49 2.22 -14.20 18.04
C SER A 49 3.19 -14.25 16.85
N PHE A 50 3.89 -13.17 16.49
CA PHE A 50 4.93 -13.20 15.45
C PHE A 50 6.18 -13.89 16.00
N LEU A 51 6.53 -13.60 17.25
CA LEU A 51 7.68 -14.21 17.91
C LEU A 51 7.48 -15.70 18.20
N ALA A 52 6.23 -16.12 18.45
CA ALA A 52 5.89 -17.53 18.69
C ALA A 52 5.97 -18.38 17.40
N THR A 53 5.83 -17.76 16.23
CA THR A 53 5.77 -18.48 14.94
C THR A 53 7.10 -18.60 14.24
N GLY A 54 8.03 -17.66 14.46
CA GLY A 54 9.41 -17.80 13.97
C GLY A 54 10.03 -19.17 14.35
N PRO A 55 9.98 -19.60 15.62
CA PRO A 55 10.46 -20.90 16.07
C PRO A 55 9.71 -22.11 15.49
N LEU A 56 8.40 -22.01 15.25
CA LEU A 56 7.61 -23.09 14.62
C LEU A 56 7.96 -23.26 13.14
N SER A 57 8.26 -22.15 12.46
CA SER A 57 8.80 -22.14 11.10
C SER A 57 10.19 -22.79 11.03
N ILE A 58 10.99 -22.64 12.10
CA ILE A 58 12.32 -23.24 12.26
C ILE A 58 12.23 -24.74 12.57
N ALA A 59 11.28 -25.16 13.42
CA ALA A 59 11.10 -26.56 13.81
C ALA A 59 10.44 -27.42 12.71
N GLY A 60 9.75 -26.78 11.76
CA GLY A 60 8.98 -27.43 10.69
C GLY A 60 9.78 -27.90 9.48
N TYR A 61 11.11 -27.99 9.51
CA TYR A 61 11.94 -28.51 8.40
C TYR A 61 11.83 -30.04 8.23
N SER A 62 10.59 -30.54 8.20
CA SER A 62 10.19 -31.88 7.79
C SER A 62 9.31 -31.74 6.54
N PRO A 63 9.44 -32.62 5.52
CA PRO A 63 8.82 -32.46 4.19
C PRO A 63 7.28 -32.53 4.14
N ALA A 64 6.58 -32.42 5.27
CA ALA A 64 5.14 -32.21 5.31
C ALA A 64 4.80 -30.73 5.01
N THR A 65 5.02 -30.31 3.77
CA THR A 65 4.88 -28.93 3.28
C THR A 65 3.46 -28.37 3.36
N SER A 66 2.42 -29.21 3.45
CA SER A 66 1.03 -28.76 3.50
C SER A 66 0.68 -28.03 4.80
N TYR A 67 1.09 -28.56 5.96
CA TYR A 67 0.70 -28.00 7.26
C TYR A 67 1.31 -26.63 7.55
N ILE A 68 2.50 -26.36 7.04
CA ILE A 68 3.19 -25.08 7.25
C ILE A 68 2.45 -23.94 6.52
N SER A 69 1.94 -24.22 5.33
CA SER A 69 1.15 -23.23 4.57
C SER A 69 -0.16 -22.89 5.27
N GLU A 70 -0.86 -23.89 5.82
CA GLU A 70 -2.12 -23.71 6.55
C GLU A 70 -1.93 -22.89 7.83
N ILE A 71 -0.88 -23.19 8.61
CA ILE A 71 -0.55 -22.43 9.82
C ILE A 71 -0.22 -20.98 9.47
N SER A 72 0.58 -20.75 8.42
CA SER A 72 0.96 -19.38 7.99
C SER A 72 -0.26 -18.56 7.56
N ILE A 73 -1.22 -19.16 6.86
CA ILE A 73 -2.44 -18.46 6.44
C ILE A 73 -3.38 -18.23 7.62
N ALA A 74 -3.59 -19.21 8.49
CA ALA A 74 -4.38 -19.05 9.71
C ALA A 74 -3.82 -17.92 10.58
N GLN A 75 -2.49 -17.80 10.62
CA GLN A 75 -1.79 -16.74 11.31
C GLN A 75 -2.01 -15.37 10.62
N THR A 76 -1.86 -15.30 9.29
CA THR A 76 -2.15 -14.09 8.49
C THR A 76 -3.58 -13.61 8.67
N LEU A 77 -4.55 -14.54 8.71
CA LEU A 77 -5.93 -14.24 9.08
C LEU A 77 -6.04 -13.67 10.48
N PHE A 78 -5.40 -14.30 11.46
CA PHE A 78 -5.36 -13.81 12.84
C PHE A 78 -4.82 -12.37 12.93
N TRP A 79 -3.75 -12.07 12.20
CA TRP A 79 -3.15 -10.75 12.12
C TRP A 79 -4.12 -9.71 11.61
N TYR A 80 -4.70 -9.95 10.44
CA TYR A 80 -5.60 -8.99 9.82
C TYR A 80 -6.90 -8.85 10.57
N MET A 81 -7.39 -9.89 11.24
CA MET A 81 -8.53 -9.76 12.16
C MET A 81 -8.21 -8.82 13.31
N LEU A 82 -7.07 -8.99 13.99
CA LEU A 82 -6.76 -8.14 15.13
C LEU A 82 -6.48 -6.70 14.68
N LEU A 83 -5.80 -6.52 13.55
CA LEU A 83 -5.67 -5.22 12.91
C LEU A 83 -7.06 -4.62 12.63
N THR A 84 -7.99 -5.39 12.07
CA THR A 84 -9.32 -4.85 11.76
C THR A 84 -10.08 -4.47 13.02
N ILE A 85 -9.97 -5.23 14.11
CA ILE A 85 -10.55 -4.86 15.40
C ILE A 85 -9.98 -3.51 15.86
N ILE A 86 -8.66 -3.35 15.82
CA ILE A 86 -7.99 -2.09 16.17
C ILE A 86 -8.51 -0.94 15.28
N VAL A 87 -8.54 -1.14 13.96
CA VAL A 87 -9.04 -0.13 13.00
C VAL A 87 -10.51 0.20 13.26
N SER A 88 -11.35 -0.79 13.56
CA SER A 88 -12.76 -0.60 13.85
C SER A 88 -12.98 0.23 15.11
N GLU A 89 -12.13 0.05 16.13
CA GLU A 89 -12.17 0.85 17.35
C GLU A 89 -11.72 2.28 17.09
N ILE A 90 -10.60 2.45 16.38
CA ILE A 90 -10.09 3.76 15.98
C ILE A 90 -11.13 4.51 15.14
N ALA A 91 -11.79 3.82 14.21
CA ALA A 91 -12.81 4.41 13.34
C ALA A 91 -14.19 4.56 14.02
N GLY A 92 -14.39 3.97 15.20
CA GLY A 92 -15.69 3.92 15.88
C GLY A 92 -16.74 3.03 15.20
N ILE A 93 -16.38 2.21 14.22
CA ILE A 93 -17.30 1.39 13.41
C ILE A 93 -17.58 0.05 14.10
N LYS A 94 -18.51 0.04 15.07
CA LYS A 94 -18.90 -1.18 15.81
C LYS A 94 -19.34 -2.34 14.91
N ARG A 95 -20.00 -2.03 13.79
CA ARG A 95 -20.48 -3.05 12.83
C ARG A 95 -19.36 -3.83 12.15
N LEU A 96 -18.19 -3.21 11.98
CA LEU A 96 -17.05 -3.86 11.37
C LEU A 96 -16.69 -5.09 12.20
N LYS A 97 -16.54 -4.95 13.53
CA LYS A 97 -16.25 -6.08 14.46
C LYS A 97 -17.13 -7.32 14.26
N TYR A 98 -18.43 -7.14 14.00
CA TYR A 98 -19.36 -8.25 13.82
C TYR A 98 -19.21 -8.95 12.47
N LEU A 99 -18.88 -8.22 11.40
CA LEU A 99 -18.55 -8.81 10.11
C LEU A 99 -17.38 -9.80 10.27
N PHE A 100 -16.39 -9.48 11.11
CA PHE A 100 -15.20 -10.30 11.33
C PHE A 100 -15.45 -11.53 12.19
N LEU A 101 -16.30 -11.43 13.22
CA LEU A 101 -16.78 -12.59 13.97
C LEU A 101 -17.49 -13.62 13.08
N LEU A 102 -18.01 -13.19 11.93
CA LEU A 102 -18.67 -14.04 10.94
C LEU A 102 -17.69 -14.64 9.92
N VAL A 103 -16.59 -13.94 9.62
CA VAL A 103 -15.52 -14.43 8.73
C VAL A 103 -14.71 -15.56 9.39
N LEU A 104 -14.47 -15.50 10.71
CA LEU A 104 -13.65 -16.48 11.43
C LEU A 104 -14.15 -17.95 11.29
N PRO A 105 -15.44 -18.27 11.52
CA PRO A 105 -15.96 -19.62 11.29
C PRO A 105 -15.90 -20.03 9.82
N ALA A 106 -16.16 -19.10 8.89
CA ALA A 106 -16.11 -19.37 7.47
C ALA A 106 -14.68 -19.71 7.01
N THR A 107 -13.68 -18.99 7.52
CA THR A 107 -12.27 -19.27 7.23
C THR A 107 -11.80 -20.59 7.84
N PHE A 108 -12.26 -20.92 9.05
CA PHE A 108 -11.96 -22.21 9.67
C PHE A 108 -12.59 -23.39 8.92
N LEU A 109 -13.83 -23.23 8.45
CA LEU A 109 -14.50 -24.24 7.63
C LEU A 109 -13.82 -24.40 6.26
N LEU A 110 -13.35 -23.30 5.67
CA LEU A 110 -12.61 -23.34 4.41
C LEU A 110 -11.25 -24.00 4.58
N SER A 111 -10.51 -23.76 5.66
CA SER A 111 -9.18 -24.34 5.88
C SER A 111 -9.19 -25.88 5.97
N LEU A 112 -10.35 -26.51 6.19
CA LEU A 112 -10.48 -27.97 6.13
C LEU A 112 -10.37 -28.55 4.71
N ASN A 113 -10.39 -27.70 3.68
CA ASN A 113 -10.24 -28.11 2.28
C ASN A 113 -8.92 -27.59 1.72
N PRO A 114 -7.94 -28.45 1.38
CA PRO A 114 -6.63 -28.01 0.87
C PRO A 114 -6.72 -27.25 -0.46
N LYS A 115 -7.80 -27.43 -1.24
CA LYS A 115 -8.03 -26.65 -2.48
C LYS A 115 -8.45 -25.21 -2.21
N SER A 116 -8.83 -24.87 -0.98
CA SER A 116 -9.26 -23.53 -0.60
C SER A 116 -8.10 -22.65 -0.08
N VAL A 117 -6.92 -23.21 0.14
CA VAL A 117 -5.76 -22.53 0.75
C VAL A 117 -5.43 -21.21 0.05
N LEU A 118 -5.39 -21.21 -1.29
CA LEU A 118 -5.18 -20.00 -2.08
C LEU A 118 -6.31 -18.97 -1.88
N LEU A 119 -7.55 -19.43 -1.87
CA LEU A 119 -8.71 -18.55 -1.65
C LEU A 119 -8.67 -17.95 -0.24
N LEU A 120 -8.27 -18.74 0.75
CA LEU A 120 -8.15 -18.34 2.14
C LEU A 120 -7.07 -17.27 2.33
N ASP A 121 -5.93 -17.43 1.66
CA ASP A 121 -4.83 -16.46 1.66
C ASP A 121 -5.26 -15.14 1.02
N VAL A 122 -5.88 -15.19 -0.17
CA VAL A 122 -6.42 -13.99 -0.84
C VAL A 122 -7.50 -13.31 0.02
N LEU A 123 -8.38 -14.07 0.66
CA LEU A 123 -9.37 -13.53 1.59
C LEU A 123 -8.73 -12.84 2.79
N ALA A 124 -7.68 -13.42 3.36
CA ALA A 124 -6.93 -12.82 4.46
C ALA A 124 -6.34 -11.47 4.06
N GLU A 125 -5.68 -11.41 2.91
CA GLU A 125 -5.07 -10.19 2.40
C GLU A 125 -6.14 -9.13 2.05
N LEU A 126 -7.31 -9.53 1.56
CA LEU A 126 -8.44 -8.61 1.36
C LEU A 126 -8.92 -7.95 2.68
N LEU A 127 -8.84 -8.66 3.82
CA LEU A 127 -9.11 -8.06 5.13
C LEU A 127 -8.07 -7.00 5.50
N GLY A 128 -6.81 -7.27 5.18
CA GLY A 128 -5.71 -6.30 5.30
C GLY A 128 -5.98 -5.05 4.46
N VAL A 129 -6.33 -5.24 3.19
CA VAL A 129 -6.74 -4.17 2.27
C VAL A 129 -7.84 -3.32 2.88
N LEU A 130 -8.94 -3.93 3.35
CA LEU A 130 -10.07 -3.19 3.94
C LEU A 130 -9.67 -2.38 5.19
N SER A 131 -8.86 -2.97 6.06
CA SER A 131 -8.38 -2.34 7.29
C SER A 131 -7.49 -1.14 7.01
N PHE A 132 -6.47 -1.35 6.20
CA PHE A 132 -5.52 -0.30 5.87
C PHE A 132 -6.12 0.77 4.97
N PHE A 133 -7.05 0.40 4.11
CA PHE A 133 -7.83 1.35 3.33
C PHE A 133 -8.71 2.25 4.22
N THR A 134 -9.34 1.66 5.24
CA THR A 134 -10.12 2.42 6.25
C THR A 134 -9.22 3.40 7.00
N LEU A 135 -8.02 2.96 7.42
CA LEU A 135 -7.01 3.83 8.02
C LEU A 135 -6.55 4.94 7.07
N PHE A 136 -6.41 4.64 5.78
CA PHE A 136 -5.98 5.60 4.77
C PHE A 136 -7.03 6.69 4.53
N ILE A 137 -8.31 6.32 4.39
CA ILE A 137 -9.39 7.31 4.17
C ILE A 137 -9.61 8.14 5.43
N LEU A 138 -9.82 7.48 6.56
CA LEU A 138 -10.26 8.14 7.79
C LEU A 138 -9.09 8.83 8.50
N GLY A 139 -7.88 8.28 8.35
CA GLY A 139 -6.67 8.73 9.02
C GLY A 139 -6.30 10.17 8.73
N ARG A 140 -5.64 10.82 9.70
CA ARG A 140 -4.95 12.09 9.53
C ARG A 140 -3.45 11.89 9.64
N HIS A 141 -2.67 12.66 8.88
CA HIS A 141 -1.20 12.65 8.93
C HIS A 141 -0.59 11.24 8.89
N ARG A 142 0.02 10.78 9.98
CA ARG A 142 0.74 9.49 10.04
C ARG A 142 -0.16 8.26 9.96
N LEU A 143 -1.43 8.36 10.34
CA LEU A 143 -2.40 7.29 10.12
C LEU A 143 -2.64 7.04 8.63
N LYS A 144 -2.58 8.09 7.80
CA LYS A 144 -2.66 7.91 6.34
C LYS A 144 -1.45 7.14 5.83
N TYR A 145 -0.25 7.44 6.33
CA TYR A 145 0.93 6.66 5.96
C TYR A 145 0.83 5.20 6.43
N ALA A 146 0.33 4.95 7.65
CA ALA A 146 0.07 3.60 8.13
C ALA A 146 -0.91 2.84 7.22
N GLY A 147 -2.03 3.47 6.87
CA GLY A 147 -2.99 2.94 5.92
C GLY A 147 -2.41 2.74 4.52
N PHE A 148 -1.57 3.66 4.04
CA PHE A 148 -0.95 3.57 2.73
C PHE A 148 0.04 2.39 2.64
N PHE A 149 1.01 2.32 3.55
CA PHE A 149 2.03 1.25 3.53
C PHE A 149 1.42 -0.13 3.76
N GLY A 150 0.45 -0.23 4.67
CA GLY A 150 -0.25 -1.49 4.90
C GLY A 150 -1.12 -1.90 3.72
N LEU A 151 -1.80 -0.96 3.06
CA LEU A 151 -2.58 -1.22 1.85
C LEU A 151 -1.67 -1.71 0.71
N ALA A 152 -0.53 -1.06 0.51
CA ALA A 152 0.47 -1.48 -0.47
C ALA A 152 0.99 -2.89 -0.15
N GLY A 153 1.29 -3.18 1.12
CA GLY A 153 1.71 -4.51 1.56
C GLY A 153 0.66 -5.60 1.28
N SER A 154 -0.60 -5.37 1.63
CA SER A 154 -1.68 -6.34 1.39
C SER A 154 -2.01 -6.52 -0.10
N LEU A 155 -2.00 -5.45 -0.89
CA LEU A 155 -2.19 -5.56 -2.35
C LEU A 155 -1.03 -6.30 -3.02
N TYR A 156 0.20 -6.02 -2.59
CA TYR A 156 1.39 -6.74 -3.06
C TYR A 156 1.29 -8.23 -2.76
N ALA A 157 0.78 -8.60 -1.58
CA ALA A 157 0.54 -9.99 -1.21
C ALA A 157 -0.49 -10.67 -2.11
N ILE A 158 -1.63 -10.03 -2.38
CA ILE A 158 -2.65 -10.57 -3.31
C ILE A 158 -2.04 -10.80 -4.69
N LEU A 159 -1.30 -9.82 -5.20
CA LEU A 159 -0.61 -9.93 -6.49
C LEU A 159 0.35 -11.12 -6.49
N LEU A 160 1.12 -11.30 -5.42
CA LEU A 160 2.05 -12.39 -5.26
C LEU A 160 1.35 -13.76 -5.25
N SER A 161 0.29 -13.90 -4.45
CA SER A 161 -0.48 -15.13 -4.32
C SER A 161 -1.15 -15.54 -5.65
N VAL A 162 -1.52 -14.56 -6.49
CA VAL A 162 -2.11 -14.83 -7.82
C VAL A 162 -1.03 -15.09 -8.88
N ALA A 163 0.06 -14.33 -8.87
CA ALA A 163 1.09 -14.38 -9.92
C ALA A 163 2.05 -15.57 -9.75
N ILE A 164 2.33 -15.99 -8.52
CA ILE A 164 3.31 -17.04 -8.24
C ILE A 164 2.59 -18.33 -7.85
N ARG A 165 2.42 -19.23 -8.82
CA ARG A 165 1.87 -20.57 -8.58
C ARG A 165 2.80 -21.48 -7.77
N ASP A 166 4.11 -21.27 -7.85
CA ASP A 166 5.11 -22.05 -7.12
C ASP A 166 5.41 -21.45 -5.74
N PHE A 167 4.94 -22.12 -4.69
CA PHE A 167 5.10 -21.71 -3.29
C PHE A 167 6.56 -21.43 -2.89
N ALA A 168 7.52 -22.13 -3.52
CA ALA A 168 8.94 -21.96 -3.25
C ALA A 168 9.45 -20.56 -3.63
N SER A 169 9.05 -20.03 -4.79
CA SER A 169 9.44 -18.67 -5.21
C SER A 169 8.64 -17.59 -4.50
N ALA A 170 7.39 -17.87 -4.09
CA ALA A 170 6.57 -16.95 -3.30
C ALA A 170 7.24 -16.60 -1.95
N SER A 171 7.94 -17.58 -1.35
CA SER A 171 8.59 -17.41 -0.05
C SER A 171 9.66 -16.30 0.00
N ASN A 172 10.28 -15.96 -1.14
CA ASN A 172 11.30 -14.91 -1.24
C ASN A 172 10.69 -13.50 -1.15
N PHE A 173 9.41 -13.35 -1.52
CA PHE A 173 8.72 -12.07 -1.55
C PHE A 173 7.85 -11.81 -0.32
N ILE A 174 7.60 -12.84 0.51
CA ILE A 174 6.91 -12.71 1.81
C ILE A 174 7.62 -11.68 2.71
N PHE A 175 8.94 -11.60 2.66
CA PHE A 175 9.70 -10.63 3.43
C PHE A 175 9.33 -9.18 3.07
N VAL A 176 9.13 -8.87 1.78
CA VAL A 176 8.74 -7.53 1.30
C VAL A 176 7.35 -7.17 1.81
N ARG A 177 6.40 -8.11 1.69
CA ARG A 177 5.06 -7.98 2.27
C ARG A 177 5.15 -7.65 3.75
N ASN A 178 5.85 -8.48 4.51
CA ASN A 178 5.96 -8.33 5.95
C ASN A 178 6.59 -6.98 6.31
N ALA A 179 7.70 -6.59 5.65
CA ALA A 179 8.35 -5.31 5.86
C ALA A 179 7.40 -4.11 5.65
N LEU A 180 6.60 -4.10 4.58
CA LEU A 180 5.61 -3.05 4.32
C LEU A 180 4.54 -3.00 5.41
N ILE A 181 4.04 -4.16 5.85
CA ILE A 181 3.08 -4.27 6.96
C ILE A 181 3.73 -3.77 8.26
N VAL A 182 4.98 -4.14 8.56
CA VAL A 182 5.72 -3.66 9.74
C VAL A 182 5.84 -2.15 9.72
N ILE A 183 6.20 -1.56 8.57
CA ILE A 183 6.29 -0.11 8.41
C ILE A 183 4.92 0.53 8.64
N GLY A 184 3.85 -0.06 8.09
CA GLY A 184 2.46 0.38 8.31
C GLY A 184 2.09 0.36 9.79
N LEU A 185 2.33 -0.77 10.46
CA LEU A 185 2.09 -0.96 11.89
C LEU A 185 2.93 0.00 12.74
N ALA A 186 4.22 0.18 12.45
CA ALA A 186 5.10 1.10 13.17
C ALA A 186 4.61 2.55 13.07
N ASN A 187 4.05 2.95 11.93
CA ASN A 187 3.44 4.27 11.76
C ASN A 187 2.13 4.41 12.54
N LEU A 188 1.28 3.38 12.54
CA LEU A 188 0.04 3.32 13.35
C LEU A 188 0.36 3.49 14.84
N VAL A 189 1.35 2.73 15.27
CA VAL A 189 1.89 2.66 16.61
C VAL A 189 2.47 3.99 17.08
N LYS A 190 3.33 4.65 16.29
CA LYS A 190 3.91 5.95 16.63
C LYS A 190 2.86 7.05 16.78
N PHE A 191 1.66 6.85 16.22
CA PHE A 191 0.53 7.77 16.33
C PHE A 191 -0.36 7.49 17.56
N SER A 192 -0.15 6.37 18.25
CA SER A 192 -0.97 5.91 19.38
C SER A 192 -1.23 6.93 20.50
N PRO A 193 -0.27 7.79 20.91
CA PRO A 193 -0.50 8.73 22.00
C PRO A 193 -1.57 9.80 21.72
N ARG A 194 -2.02 9.95 20.47
CA ARG A 194 -2.98 10.99 20.05
C ARG A 194 -4.33 10.44 19.58
N PHE A 195 -4.65 9.19 19.90
CA PHE A 195 -5.92 8.60 19.47
C PHE A 195 -7.16 9.35 19.98
N GLU A 196 -7.07 10.07 21.10
CA GLU A 196 -8.19 10.86 21.65
C GLU A 196 -8.65 11.99 20.71
N GLU A 197 -7.75 12.59 19.93
CA GLU A 197 -8.11 13.59 18.90
C GLU A 197 -8.93 12.96 17.75
N PHE A 198 -8.99 11.64 17.68
CA PHE A 198 -9.59 10.87 16.60
C PHE A 198 -10.92 10.22 16.96
N VAL A 199 -11.24 10.06 18.25
CA VAL A 199 -12.50 9.46 18.76
C VAL A 199 -13.75 10.23 18.30
N ASN A 200 -13.57 11.44 17.76
CA ASN A 200 -14.61 12.17 17.04
C ASN A 200 -14.27 12.26 15.54
N PRO A 201 -14.61 11.23 14.73
CA PRO A 201 -14.58 11.38 13.28
C PRO A 201 -15.38 12.63 12.90
N PRO A 202 -14.98 13.36 11.84
CA PRO A 202 -15.74 14.52 11.40
C PRO A 202 -17.21 14.12 11.27
N LYS A 203 -18.14 14.84 11.93
CA LYS A 203 -19.60 14.53 11.91
C LYS A 203 -20.14 14.28 10.50
N ILE A 204 -19.50 14.90 9.50
CA ILE A 204 -19.74 14.75 8.05
C ILE A 204 -19.61 13.29 7.57
N ILE A 205 -18.64 12.53 8.09
CA ILE A 205 -18.42 11.13 7.68
C ILE A 205 -19.50 10.23 8.29
N TRP A 206 -19.89 10.48 9.55
CA TRP A 206 -20.96 9.72 10.21
C TRP A 206 -22.32 9.94 9.56
N SER A 207 -22.67 11.18 9.24
CA SER A 207 -23.92 11.46 8.53
C SER A 207 -23.93 10.87 7.11
N ALA A 208 -22.76 10.75 6.47
CA ALA A 208 -22.63 10.04 5.20
C ALA A 208 -22.78 8.52 5.34
N LEU A 209 -22.31 7.92 6.44
CA LEU A 209 -22.43 6.48 6.74
C LEU A 209 -23.85 6.05 7.11
N GLU A 210 -24.65 6.93 7.72
CA GLU A 210 -26.04 6.63 8.09
C GLU A 210 -26.98 6.56 6.87
N ASN A 211 -26.70 7.33 5.81
CA ASN A 211 -27.46 7.27 4.58
C ASN A 211 -26.74 6.37 3.56
N LYS A 212 -27.31 5.18 3.29
CA LYS A 212 -26.78 4.22 2.31
C LYS A 212 -26.47 4.86 0.96
N GLN A 213 -27.31 5.78 0.48
CA GLN A 213 -27.10 6.45 -0.81
C GLN A 213 -25.86 7.36 -0.75
N THR A 214 -25.75 8.19 0.29
CA THR A 214 -24.60 9.09 0.49
C THR A 214 -23.30 8.33 0.68
N PHE A 215 -23.33 7.20 1.40
CA PHE A 215 -22.17 6.32 1.55
C PHE A 215 -21.70 5.74 0.21
N LEU A 216 -22.62 5.22 -0.59
CA LEU A 216 -22.28 4.67 -1.92
C LEU A 216 -21.73 5.75 -2.86
N GLU A 217 -22.32 6.95 -2.86
CA GLU A 217 -21.79 8.09 -3.63
C GLU A 217 -20.39 8.52 -3.16
N ALA A 218 -20.11 8.47 -1.85
CA ALA A 218 -18.79 8.76 -1.31
C ALA A 218 -17.75 7.66 -1.64
N LEU A 219 -18.20 6.41 -1.80
CA LEU A 219 -17.34 5.27 -2.14
C LEU A 219 -16.93 5.26 -3.62
N LYS A 220 -17.79 5.72 -4.54
CA LYS A 220 -17.50 5.75 -5.98
C LYS A 220 -16.15 6.37 -6.36
N PRO A 221 -15.79 7.60 -5.95
CA PRO A 221 -14.50 8.21 -6.32
C PRO A 221 -13.31 7.43 -5.75
N VAL A 222 -13.51 6.82 -4.58
CA VAL A 222 -12.55 5.93 -3.93
C VAL A 222 -12.32 4.67 -4.75
N CYS A 223 -13.39 3.97 -5.16
CA CYS A 223 -13.30 2.78 -5.99
C CYS A 223 -12.67 3.09 -7.34
N TYR A 224 -13.06 4.21 -7.95
CA TYR A 224 -12.47 4.68 -9.20
C TYR A 224 -10.96 4.92 -9.05
N LEU A 225 -10.54 5.59 -7.97
CA LEU A 225 -9.13 5.82 -7.69
C LEU A 225 -8.35 4.50 -7.51
N VAL A 226 -8.90 3.56 -6.75
CA VAL A 226 -8.27 2.24 -6.54
C VAL A 226 -8.15 1.49 -7.87
N ILE A 227 -9.23 1.37 -8.64
CA ILE A 227 -9.22 0.71 -9.96
C ILE A 227 -8.21 1.38 -10.89
N TYR A 228 -8.21 2.71 -10.94
CA TYR A 228 -7.27 3.47 -11.77
C TYR A 228 -5.82 3.17 -11.41
N ILE A 229 -5.46 3.24 -10.12
CA ILE A 229 -4.09 2.96 -9.66
C ILE A 229 -3.71 1.51 -9.94
N SER A 230 -4.61 0.55 -9.69
CA SER A 230 -4.35 -0.86 -9.95
C SER A 230 -4.09 -1.12 -11.43
N VAL A 231 -4.96 -0.63 -12.32
CA VAL A 231 -4.79 -0.79 -13.78
C VAL A 231 -3.51 -0.12 -14.25
N LEU A 232 -3.21 1.08 -13.75
CA LEU A 232 -1.99 1.80 -14.08
C LEU A 232 -0.74 1.05 -13.64
N ASN A 233 -0.70 0.52 -12.41
CA ASN A 233 0.43 -0.26 -11.91
C ASN A 233 0.63 -1.56 -12.68
N ILE A 234 -0.46 -2.25 -13.05
CA ILE A 234 -0.38 -3.43 -13.92
C ILE A 234 0.24 -3.06 -15.27
N ALA A 235 -0.22 -1.98 -15.90
CA ALA A 235 0.33 -1.52 -17.17
C ALA A 235 1.81 -1.12 -17.05
N LEU A 236 2.19 -0.40 -15.99
CA LEU A 236 3.58 -0.03 -15.72
C LEU A 236 4.46 -1.25 -15.46
N LEU A 237 3.96 -2.26 -14.76
CA LEU A 237 4.68 -3.51 -14.51
C LEU A 237 4.98 -4.24 -15.82
N PHE A 238 3.98 -4.42 -16.69
CA PHE A 238 4.21 -5.04 -17.99
C PHE A 238 5.17 -4.24 -18.87
N ALA A 239 5.04 -2.90 -18.88
CA ALA A 239 5.96 -2.04 -19.61
C ALA A 239 7.40 -2.14 -19.07
N ALA A 240 7.55 -2.14 -17.74
CA ALA A 240 8.84 -2.27 -17.07
C ALA A 240 9.50 -3.62 -17.38
N ILE A 241 8.77 -4.73 -17.24
CA ILE A 241 9.23 -6.08 -17.61
C ILE A 241 9.66 -6.10 -19.07
N SER A 242 8.84 -5.57 -19.97
CA SER A 242 9.16 -5.55 -21.41
C SER A 242 10.44 -4.78 -21.71
N MET A 243 10.62 -3.62 -21.07
CA MET A 243 11.83 -2.82 -21.23
C MET A 243 13.07 -3.48 -20.61
N HIS A 244 12.90 -4.21 -19.51
CA HIS A 244 13.96 -4.98 -18.86
C HIS A 244 14.43 -6.13 -19.75
N GLU A 245 13.53 -6.98 -20.23
CA GLU A 245 13.88 -8.07 -21.14
C GLU A 245 14.43 -7.56 -22.48
N LEU A 246 13.85 -6.48 -23.02
CA LEU A 246 14.39 -5.82 -24.21
C LEU A 246 15.82 -5.31 -23.98
N GLY A 247 16.16 -4.88 -22.76
CA GLY A 247 17.51 -4.45 -22.40
C GLY A 247 18.54 -5.58 -22.54
N HIS A 248 18.25 -6.76 -21.99
CA HIS A 248 19.10 -7.95 -22.18
C HIS A 248 19.25 -8.29 -23.67
N PHE A 249 18.15 -8.27 -24.41
CA PHE A 249 18.13 -8.57 -25.84
C PHE A 249 18.96 -7.58 -26.66
N VAL A 250 18.83 -6.28 -26.41
CA VAL A 250 19.54 -5.23 -27.16
C VAL A 250 21.03 -5.27 -26.87
N VAL A 251 21.42 -5.37 -25.59
CA VAL A 251 22.85 -5.50 -25.21
C VAL A 251 23.44 -6.77 -25.80
N GLY A 252 22.71 -7.87 -25.77
CA GLY A 252 23.09 -9.13 -26.41
C GLY A 252 23.29 -9.04 -27.91
N SER A 253 22.33 -8.44 -28.60
CA SER A 253 22.39 -8.24 -30.05
C SER A 253 23.59 -7.38 -30.42
N ALA A 254 23.89 -6.34 -29.64
CA ALA A 254 25.07 -5.49 -29.83
C ALA A 254 26.41 -6.26 -29.66
N MET A 255 26.39 -7.36 -28.91
CA MET A 255 27.54 -8.26 -28.69
C MET A 255 27.58 -9.43 -29.68
N GLY A 256 26.71 -9.43 -30.70
CA GLY A 256 26.65 -10.48 -31.72
C GLY A 256 25.86 -11.73 -31.31
N CYS A 257 25.12 -11.70 -30.20
CA CYS A 257 24.21 -12.77 -29.85
C CYS A 257 22.97 -12.75 -30.76
N ARG A 258 22.30 -13.91 -30.89
CA ARG A 258 21.00 -14.04 -31.56
C ARG A 258 20.01 -14.76 -30.66
N GLY A 259 18.78 -14.31 -30.62
CA GLY A 259 17.79 -14.88 -29.71
C GLY A 259 16.43 -14.21 -29.82
N GLU A 260 15.67 -14.35 -28.74
CA GLU A 260 14.33 -13.79 -28.59
C GLU A 260 14.10 -13.34 -27.14
N SER A 261 13.22 -12.35 -27.00
CA SER A 261 12.71 -11.89 -25.71
C SER A 261 11.25 -12.31 -25.62
N VAL A 262 10.92 -13.07 -24.58
CA VAL A 262 9.62 -13.73 -24.41
C VAL A 262 8.97 -13.21 -23.13
N LEU A 263 7.86 -12.50 -23.28
CA LEU A 263 7.10 -11.98 -22.14
C LEU A 263 6.18 -13.03 -21.50
N TRP A 264 5.74 -13.99 -22.30
CA TRP A 264 4.84 -15.04 -21.85
C TRP A 264 5.00 -16.30 -22.70
N ASP A 265 5.24 -17.43 -22.05
CA ASP A 265 5.20 -18.76 -22.64
C ASP A 265 4.41 -19.69 -21.72
N SER A 266 3.63 -20.60 -22.32
CA SER A 266 2.90 -21.63 -21.59
C SER A 266 3.81 -22.58 -20.79
N LEU A 267 5.06 -22.76 -21.22
CA LEU A 267 6.03 -23.63 -20.56
C LEU A 267 6.82 -22.88 -19.46
N HIS A 268 7.10 -21.59 -19.67
CA HIS A 268 7.84 -20.74 -18.73
C HIS A 268 6.94 -19.63 -18.20
N GLN A 269 6.51 -19.77 -16.95
CA GLN A 269 5.55 -18.86 -16.31
C GLN A 269 6.13 -17.48 -15.95
N THR A 270 7.41 -17.23 -16.27
CA THR A 270 8.08 -15.96 -16.05
C THR A 270 8.62 -15.42 -17.37
N PRO A 271 8.64 -14.08 -17.56
CA PRO A 271 9.35 -13.45 -18.66
C PRO A 271 10.82 -13.88 -18.68
N TYR A 272 11.40 -14.01 -19.88
CA TYR A 272 12.80 -14.34 -20.05
C TYR A 272 13.33 -13.88 -21.40
N THR A 273 14.66 -13.73 -21.46
CA THR A 273 15.39 -13.50 -22.70
C THR A 273 16.31 -14.69 -22.97
N SER A 274 16.12 -15.35 -24.11
CA SER A 274 16.91 -16.52 -24.51
C SER A 274 17.78 -16.18 -25.69
N MET A 275 19.08 -16.38 -25.56
CA MET A 275 20.04 -16.02 -26.62
C MET A 275 21.17 -17.04 -26.75
N LYS A 276 21.64 -17.18 -28.00
CA LYS A 276 22.87 -17.87 -28.36
C LYS A 276 23.96 -16.83 -28.58
N CYS A 277 24.99 -16.87 -27.75
CA CYS A 277 26.09 -15.91 -27.76
C CYS A 277 27.42 -16.56 -28.16
N PRO A 278 28.33 -15.79 -28.79
CA PRO A 278 29.72 -16.22 -28.94
C PRO A 278 30.41 -16.31 -27.57
N SER A 279 31.44 -17.14 -27.44
CA SER A 279 32.19 -17.31 -26.18
C SER A 279 32.89 -16.04 -25.68
N THR A 280 33.06 -15.04 -26.54
CA THR A 280 33.63 -13.74 -26.21
C THR A 280 32.63 -12.77 -25.59
N ALA A 281 31.33 -13.10 -25.57
CA ALA A 281 30.32 -12.23 -24.98
C ALA A 281 30.43 -12.23 -23.44
N SER A 282 30.56 -11.04 -22.85
CA SER A 282 30.54 -10.85 -21.39
C SER A 282 29.16 -11.14 -20.81
N VAL A 283 29.06 -12.18 -20.00
CA VAL A 283 27.84 -12.54 -19.24
C VAL A 283 27.40 -11.37 -18.35
N ILE A 284 28.33 -10.71 -17.68
CA ILE A 284 28.02 -9.57 -16.78
C ILE A 284 27.33 -8.44 -17.55
N ALA A 285 27.80 -8.12 -18.77
CA ALA A 285 27.19 -7.07 -19.58
C ALA A 285 25.77 -7.46 -20.02
N LEU A 286 25.55 -8.72 -20.40
CA LEU A 286 24.23 -9.25 -20.75
C LEU A 286 23.28 -9.14 -19.57
N THR A 287 23.70 -9.61 -18.40
CA THR A 287 22.91 -9.60 -17.16
C THR A 287 22.60 -8.18 -16.69
N LEU A 288 23.51 -7.21 -16.82
CA LEU A 288 23.21 -5.82 -16.46
C LEU A 288 22.35 -5.08 -17.51
N GLY A 289 22.16 -5.66 -18.70
CA GLY A 289 21.45 -5.04 -19.81
C GLY A 289 20.01 -4.66 -19.48
N GLY A 290 19.30 -5.46 -18.68
CA GLY A 290 17.92 -5.17 -18.29
C GLY A 290 17.79 -3.93 -17.41
N GLY A 291 18.68 -3.76 -16.43
CA GLY A 291 18.75 -2.56 -15.59
C GLY A 291 19.10 -1.28 -16.37
N VAL A 292 19.93 -1.38 -17.40
CA VAL A 292 20.38 -0.22 -18.20
C VAL A 292 19.25 0.41 -19.01
N PHE A 293 18.28 -0.37 -19.49
CA PHE A 293 17.19 0.14 -20.33
C PHE A 293 15.99 0.69 -19.53
N ILE A 294 15.75 0.18 -18.32
CA ILE A 294 14.64 0.66 -17.49
C ILE A 294 14.93 2.01 -16.83
N ALA A 295 16.18 2.29 -16.47
CA ALA A 295 16.58 3.55 -15.87
C ALA A 295 16.25 4.78 -16.76
N PRO A 296 16.65 4.85 -18.05
CA PRO A 296 16.29 5.95 -18.93
C PRO A 296 14.79 6.01 -19.20
N PHE A 297 14.09 4.88 -19.24
CA PHE A 297 12.63 4.86 -19.38
C PHE A 297 11.93 5.56 -18.20
N GLY A 298 12.32 5.26 -16.96
CA GLY A 298 11.82 5.96 -15.78
C GLY A 298 12.20 7.45 -15.77
N LEU A 299 13.41 7.78 -16.23
CA LEU A 299 13.90 9.16 -16.30
C LEU A 299 13.04 10.05 -17.22
N ILE A 300 12.55 9.51 -18.36
CA ILE A 300 11.66 10.25 -19.28
C ILE A 300 10.42 10.77 -18.54
N PHE A 301 9.81 9.95 -17.68
CA PHE A 301 8.66 10.37 -16.89
C PHE A 301 9.05 11.41 -15.85
N LEU A 302 10.18 11.24 -15.14
CA LEU A 302 10.65 12.24 -14.16
C LEU A 302 10.85 13.64 -14.77
N LEU A 303 11.14 13.73 -16.07
CA LEU A 303 11.29 14.99 -16.80
C LEU A 303 9.96 15.72 -17.11
N LEU A 304 8.79 15.09 -16.92
CA LEU A 304 7.46 15.68 -17.13
C LEU A 304 7.02 16.64 -16.00
N ARG A 305 7.88 17.60 -15.63
CA ARG A 305 7.86 18.41 -14.39
C ARG A 305 6.49 18.89 -13.86
N ARG A 306 5.53 19.20 -14.73
CA ARG A 306 4.24 19.83 -14.38
C ARG A 306 3.07 18.85 -14.20
N TYR A 307 3.26 17.59 -14.56
CA TYR A 307 2.20 16.61 -14.67
C TYR A 307 2.28 15.58 -13.51
N PRO A 308 1.16 15.12 -12.95
CA PRO A 308 1.17 14.04 -11.94
C PRO A 308 1.90 12.78 -12.43
N GLU A 309 1.92 12.58 -13.75
CA GLU A 309 2.61 11.54 -14.51
C GLU A 309 4.12 11.50 -14.23
N LYS A 310 4.74 12.59 -13.78
CA LYS A 310 6.15 12.55 -13.39
C LYS A 310 6.45 11.55 -12.28
N ASN A 311 5.46 11.33 -11.40
CA ASN A 311 5.62 10.41 -10.28
C ASN A 311 5.62 8.94 -10.74
N LEU A 312 5.15 8.64 -11.96
CA LEU A 312 5.29 7.33 -12.58
C LEU A 312 6.76 6.97 -12.79
N GLY A 313 7.63 7.96 -13.02
CA GLY A 313 9.06 7.75 -13.16
C GLY A 313 9.70 7.14 -11.90
N TRP A 314 9.24 7.53 -10.70
CA TRP A 314 9.66 6.89 -9.45
C TRP A 314 9.21 5.44 -9.38
N ILE A 315 7.97 5.16 -9.77
CA ILE A 315 7.41 3.80 -9.77
C ILE A 315 8.21 2.91 -10.74
N ILE A 316 8.44 3.36 -11.98
CA ILE A 316 9.22 2.64 -13.01
C ILE A 316 10.66 2.41 -12.53
N TYR A 317 11.29 3.42 -11.94
CA TYR A 317 12.65 3.28 -11.42
C TYR A 317 12.71 2.25 -10.27
N GLY A 318 11.75 2.31 -9.34
CA GLY A 318 11.66 1.33 -8.26
C GLY A 318 11.40 -0.10 -8.76
N LEU A 319 10.55 -0.27 -9.79
CA LEU A 319 10.36 -1.55 -10.48
C LEU A 319 11.66 -2.04 -11.12
N GLY A 320 12.40 -1.15 -11.77
CA GLY A 320 13.69 -1.48 -12.37
C GLY A 320 14.74 -1.92 -11.34
N VAL A 321 14.81 -1.25 -10.20
CA VAL A 321 15.66 -1.67 -9.08
C VAL A 321 15.25 -3.06 -8.60
N THR A 322 13.95 -3.29 -8.39
CA THR A 322 13.43 -4.60 -7.94
C THR A 322 13.77 -5.73 -8.91
N MET A 323 13.58 -5.54 -10.22
CA MET A 323 13.89 -6.58 -11.22
C MET A 323 15.40 -6.83 -11.33
N SER A 324 16.21 -5.76 -11.28
CA SER A 324 17.68 -5.87 -11.28
C SER A 324 18.22 -6.63 -10.06
N ALA A 325 17.42 -6.87 -9.01
CA ALA A 325 17.86 -7.67 -7.88
C ALA A 325 18.18 -9.12 -8.31
N PHE A 326 17.40 -9.69 -9.23
CA PHE A 326 17.64 -11.03 -9.76
C PHE A 326 18.94 -11.05 -10.58
N ASP A 327 19.09 -10.11 -11.51
CA ASP A 327 20.33 -9.92 -12.29
C ASP A 327 21.57 -9.76 -11.42
N LEU A 328 21.48 -8.91 -10.39
CA LEU A 328 22.58 -8.68 -9.46
C LEU A 328 22.91 -9.92 -8.63
N SER A 329 21.93 -10.76 -8.31
CA SER A 329 22.18 -12.00 -7.56
C SER A 329 22.93 -13.06 -8.37
N GLU A 330 22.79 -13.06 -9.70
CA GLU A 330 23.56 -13.92 -10.61
C GLU A 330 25.02 -13.46 -10.73
N ILE A 331 25.29 -12.16 -10.58
CA ILE A 331 26.65 -11.60 -10.65
C ILE A 331 27.33 -11.65 -9.28
N ILE A 332 26.58 -11.32 -8.23
CA ILE A 332 27.05 -11.20 -6.85
C ILE A 332 26.30 -12.23 -6.02
N ASP A 333 26.95 -13.35 -5.71
CA ASP A 333 26.41 -14.45 -4.90
C ASP A 333 26.31 -14.08 -3.41
N VAL A 334 25.59 -12.99 -3.13
CA VAL A 334 25.35 -12.46 -1.78
C VAL A 334 23.86 -12.19 -1.65
N GLN A 335 23.14 -13.14 -1.05
CA GLN A 335 21.69 -13.06 -0.83
C GLN A 335 21.24 -11.75 -0.15
N PHE A 336 22.08 -11.18 0.72
CA PHE A 336 21.78 -9.89 1.35
C PHE A 336 21.56 -8.77 0.33
N ILE A 337 22.34 -8.73 -0.76
CA ILE A 337 22.19 -7.70 -1.81
C ILE A 337 20.86 -7.85 -2.54
N PHE A 338 20.41 -9.08 -2.80
CA PHE A 338 19.10 -9.35 -3.39
C PHE A 338 17.98 -8.71 -2.54
N TYR A 339 17.92 -9.01 -1.24
CA TYR A 339 16.87 -8.48 -0.37
C TYR A 339 16.94 -6.96 -0.19
N VAL A 340 18.13 -6.40 -0.01
CA VAL A 340 18.30 -4.94 0.13
C VAL A 340 17.85 -4.21 -1.13
N THR A 341 18.19 -4.76 -2.31
CA THR A 341 17.80 -4.19 -3.60
C THR A 341 16.27 -4.22 -3.77
N ILE A 342 15.62 -5.34 -3.46
CA ILE A 342 14.16 -5.43 -3.51
C ILE A 342 13.49 -4.46 -2.53
N LEU A 343 13.98 -4.38 -1.28
CA LEU A 343 13.44 -3.44 -0.30
C LEU A 343 13.59 -1.98 -0.76
N LEU A 344 14.74 -1.63 -1.34
CA LEU A 344 14.99 -0.32 -1.89
C LEU A 344 14.01 -0.01 -3.04
N GLY A 345 13.83 -0.96 -3.97
CA GLY A 345 12.87 -0.84 -5.07
C GLY A 345 11.43 -0.65 -4.56
N ALA A 346 10.99 -1.48 -3.60
CA ALA A 346 9.67 -1.37 -2.98
C ALA A 346 9.45 -0.04 -2.25
N ALA A 347 10.47 0.48 -1.55
CA ALA A 347 10.41 1.77 -0.90
C ALA A 347 10.25 2.91 -1.93
N ILE A 348 11.00 2.86 -3.04
CA ILE A 348 10.89 3.85 -4.13
C ILE A 348 9.50 3.79 -4.79
N ILE A 349 8.98 2.59 -5.08
CA ILE A 349 7.62 2.39 -5.63
C ILE A 349 6.59 3.03 -4.68
N SER A 350 6.67 2.72 -3.39
CA SER A 350 5.76 3.24 -2.37
C SER A 350 5.77 4.78 -2.30
N ILE A 351 6.96 5.40 -2.40
CA ILE A 351 7.11 6.85 -2.46
C ILE A 351 6.47 7.39 -3.75
N GLY A 352 6.74 6.76 -4.90
CA GLY A 352 6.19 7.15 -6.20
C GLY A 352 4.67 7.12 -6.23
N GLU A 353 4.07 6.04 -5.74
CA GLU A 353 2.62 5.88 -5.60
C GLU A 353 2.00 6.93 -4.66
N SER A 354 2.63 7.16 -3.50
CA SER A 354 2.19 8.21 -2.57
C SER A 354 2.18 9.59 -3.23
N LEU A 355 3.23 9.93 -3.97
CA LEU A 355 3.33 11.20 -4.68
C LEU A 355 2.29 11.29 -5.82
N LEU A 356 2.06 10.20 -6.53
CA LEU A 356 1.06 10.11 -7.60
C LEU A 356 -0.36 10.34 -7.06
N ILE A 357 -0.73 9.62 -5.99
CA ILE A 357 -2.04 9.76 -5.33
C ILE A 357 -2.25 11.18 -4.82
N ASN A 358 -1.27 11.75 -4.13
CA ASN A 358 -1.37 13.11 -3.62
C ASN A 358 -1.54 14.14 -4.75
N SER A 359 -0.81 13.96 -5.85
CA SER A 359 -0.92 14.82 -7.03
C SER A 359 -2.29 14.69 -7.70
N TYR A 360 -2.82 13.47 -7.81
CA TYR A 360 -4.14 13.21 -8.38
C TYR A 360 -5.28 13.78 -7.52
N ILE A 361 -5.21 13.63 -6.19
CA ILE A 361 -6.19 14.22 -5.26
C ILE A 361 -6.15 15.75 -5.36
N SER A 362 -4.96 16.36 -5.41
CA SER A 362 -4.82 17.81 -5.58
C SER A 362 -5.41 18.30 -6.91
N TYR A 363 -5.13 17.58 -7.99
CA TYR A 363 -5.62 17.90 -9.34
C TYR A 363 -7.14 17.73 -9.47
N SER A 364 -7.68 16.59 -9.02
CA SER A 364 -9.12 16.33 -9.02
C SER A 364 -9.88 17.29 -8.09
N GLY A 365 -9.32 17.64 -6.93
CA GLY A 365 -9.90 18.62 -6.02
C GLY A 365 -10.06 20.02 -6.65
N GLN A 366 -9.18 20.40 -7.58
CA GLN A 366 -9.37 21.62 -8.38
C GLN A 366 -10.52 21.46 -9.37
N ILE A 367 -10.61 20.33 -10.08
CA ILE A 367 -11.71 20.04 -11.01
C ILE A 367 -13.07 20.06 -10.28
N PHE A 368 -13.16 19.47 -9.09
CA PHE A 368 -14.39 19.48 -8.30
C PHE A 368 -14.77 20.88 -7.80
N LYS A 369 -13.81 21.77 -7.56
CA LYS A 369 -14.10 23.19 -7.26
C LYS A 369 -14.71 23.92 -8.45
N PHE A 370 -14.32 23.58 -9.68
CA PHE A 370 -14.94 24.12 -10.90
C PHE A 370 -16.32 23.52 -11.19
N ALA A 371 -16.56 22.27 -10.76
CA ALA A 371 -17.84 21.59 -10.92
C ALA A 371 -18.88 21.91 -9.82
N GLN A 372 -18.50 22.66 -8.76
CA GLN A 372 -19.50 23.13 -7.81
C GLN A 372 -20.48 24.03 -8.57
N PRO A 373 -21.81 23.76 -8.49
CA PRO A 373 -22.78 24.62 -9.13
C PRO A 373 -22.53 26.02 -8.61
N VAL A 374 -22.23 26.95 -9.52
CA VAL A 374 -22.14 28.38 -9.21
C VAL A 374 -23.33 28.64 -8.32
N LYS A 375 -23.10 28.94 -7.02
CA LYS A 375 -24.18 29.21 -6.08
C LYS A 375 -25.04 30.22 -6.80
N LYS A 376 -26.23 29.80 -7.26
CA LYS A 376 -27.15 30.71 -7.94
C LYS A 376 -27.17 31.92 -7.04
N PRO A 377 -26.75 33.11 -7.51
CA PRO A 377 -26.66 34.27 -6.66
C PRO A 377 -27.98 34.29 -5.92
N LYS A 378 -27.93 34.20 -4.58
CA LYS A 378 -29.14 34.27 -3.76
C LYS A 378 -29.87 35.44 -4.39
N LYS A 379 -31.05 35.18 -5.01
CA LYS A 379 -31.92 36.27 -5.41
C LYS A 379 -31.94 37.09 -4.15
N LYS A 380 -31.34 38.29 -4.19
CA LYS A 380 -31.59 39.27 -3.15
C LYS A 380 -33.10 39.28 -3.17
N GLU A 381 -33.72 38.69 -2.15
CA GLU A 381 -35.06 39.09 -1.79
C GLU A 381 -34.91 40.59 -1.75
N VAL A 382 -35.44 41.21 -2.80
CA VAL A 382 -35.75 42.62 -2.78
C VAL A 382 -36.55 42.70 -1.49
N GLN A 383 -35.91 43.17 -0.43
CA GLN A 383 -36.59 43.51 0.80
C GLN A 383 -37.68 44.43 0.30
N GLU A 384 -38.88 43.86 0.24
CA GLU A 384 -40.07 44.56 -0.15
C GLU A 384 -40.11 45.73 0.80
N SER A 385 -39.86 46.90 0.21
CA SER A 385 -39.61 48.15 0.90
C SER A 385 -40.61 48.27 2.03
N GLU A 386 -40.07 48.30 3.24
CA GLU A 386 -40.70 48.82 4.43
C GLU A 386 -41.66 49.95 4.01
N LYS A 387 -42.96 49.71 4.18
CA LYS A 387 -43.95 50.77 4.03
C LYS A 387 -43.49 51.92 4.93
N PRO A 388 -43.40 53.16 4.43
CA PRO A 388 -43.00 54.29 5.25
C PRO A 388 -44.01 54.45 6.37
N ASN A 389 -43.53 54.37 7.62
CA ASN A 389 -44.32 54.66 8.79
C ASN A 389 -44.60 56.18 8.81
N PRO A 390 -45.84 56.64 8.65
CA PRO A 390 -46.15 58.05 8.64
C PRO A 390 -46.32 58.51 10.08
N LYS A 391 -45.22 58.95 10.72
CA LYS A 391 -45.18 59.89 11.86
C LYS A 391 -43.78 59.92 12.46
N GLU A 392 -42.85 60.60 11.80
CA GLU A 392 -41.74 61.22 12.51
C GLU A 392 -41.63 62.68 12.07
N LYS A 393 -41.70 63.56 13.05
CA LYS A 393 -41.54 65.00 12.90
C LYS A 393 -40.12 65.30 12.42
N PRO A 394 -39.93 66.35 11.62
CA PRO A 394 -38.60 66.75 11.17
C PRO A 394 -37.80 67.28 12.37
N GLU A 395 -36.81 66.50 12.83
CA GLU A 395 -35.76 67.05 13.67
C GLU A 395 -34.70 67.72 12.79
N THR A 396 -34.40 68.93 13.23
CA THR A 396 -33.58 69.95 12.61
C THR A 396 -32.16 69.45 12.31
N ILE A 397 -31.74 69.70 11.08
CA ILE A 397 -30.39 69.50 10.56
C ILE A 397 -29.39 70.26 11.42
N ALA A 398 -28.57 69.55 12.20
CA ALA A 398 -27.37 70.10 12.83
C ALA A 398 -26.14 69.66 12.02
N ASN A 399 -25.55 70.63 11.35
CA ASN A 399 -24.27 70.59 10.65
C ASN A 399 -23.23 69.72 11.35
N ARG A 400 -22.61 68.79 10.61
CA ARG A 400 -21.26 68.33 10.90
C ARG A 400 -20.34 68.57 9.70
N PRO A 401 -19.14 69.12 9.95
CA PRO A 401 -18.21 69.53 8.90
C PRO A 401 -17.52 68.33 8.24
N ASN A 402 -17.24 68.50 6.96
CA ASN A 402 -16.37 67.66 6.15
C ASN A 402 -15.04 67.41 6.85
N LYS A 403 -14.66 66.13 6.95
CA LYS A 403 -13.27 65.75 7.22
C LYS A 403 -12.67 65.22 5.93
N GLU A 404 -11.88 66.08 5.30
CA GLU A 404 -10.90 65.74 4.28
C GLU A 404 -9.97 64.64 4.81
N ILE A 405 -9.68 63.64 3.98
CA ILE A 405 -8.48 62.82 4.12
C ILE A 405 -7.87 62.67 2.73
N ALA A 406 -6.61 63.08 2.68
CA ALA A 406 -5.66 63.03 1.57
C ALA A 406 -5.14 61.61 1.28
#